data_AF-A0AAW0V3Q4-F1
#
_entry.id   AF-A0AAW0V3Q4-F1
#
_cell.length_a   1.000
_cell.length_b   1.000
_cell.length_c   1.000
_cell.angle_alpha   90.00
_cell.angle_beta   90.00
_cell.angle_gamma   90.00
#
_symmetry.space_group_name_H-M   'P 1'
#
loop_
_entity.id
_entity.type
_entity.pdbx_description
1 polymer ?
#
loop_
_entity_poly.entity_id
_entity_poly.type
_entity_poly.pdbx_seq_one_letter_code
_entity_poly.pdbx_strand_id
1 'polypeptide(L)'
;MGKLDMFHDFVVEKASDPDINYDGDENSWDTAWTFPKSLLFTVTTMGSIGYGHIAPKTTAGRQITILYSVVGIPLLLVFLANIGDFLAKSFKYIYSRCCCRWCRARRKLSELRKGNKLPKRAVNKETVGREKFMPSTKVNVPITVNLSVIAVYLVMGGALFSWWENWDSLSAIYFSFITLTTIGFGDYVPGRSFLDLHDSASATLKMLVTVFYCFFGMALVSMCISLMQEQLVQKTRWLLTEIGIMEEDIDPMQKYKYKKSQRGTVLETNKDRDGNKRLRLLSVDEGESSASRPPIFINIKDENEK
;
A
#
# COMPACT_ATOMS: atom_id res chain seq x y z
N MET A 1 38.01 -7.46 2.41
CA MET A 1 38.27 -6.91 3.75
C MET A 1 38.56 -5.41 3.63
N GLY A 2 37.66 -4.62 3.02
CA GLY A 2 37.99 -3.24 2.60
C GLY A 2 36.82 -2.35 2.19
N LYS A 3 35.59 -2.71 2.57
CA LYS A 3 34.39 -1.85 2.42
C LYS A 3 33.65 -1.67 3.73
N LEU A 4 33.64 -2.71 4.58
CA LEU A 4 33.12 -2.61 5.93
C LEU A 4 34.01 -1.71 6.80
N ASP A 5 35.33 -1.86 6.72
CA ASP A 5 36.28 -1.07 7.52
C ASP A 5 36.24 0.42 7.12
N MET A 6 36.12 0.71 5.83
CA MET A 6 35.94 2.08 5.34
C MET A 6 34.64 2.73 5.85
N PHE A 7 33.54 1.97 5.91
CA PHE A 7 32.29 2.46 6.47
C PHE A 7 32.38 2.66 7.98
N HIS A 8 33.03 1.71 8.68
CA HIS A 8 33.31 1.82 10.10
C HIS A 8 34.11 3.08 10.41
N ASP A 9 35.21 3.32 9.69
CA ASP A 9 36.08 4.48 9.90
C ASP A 9 35.36 5.79 9.57
N PHE A 10 34.54 5.81 8.51
CA PHE A 10 33.69 6.97 8.19
C PHE A 10 32.69 7.30 9.30
N VAL A 11 32.03 6.27 9.86
CA VAL A 11 31.07 6.46 10.96
C VAL A 11 31.79 6.95 12.22
N VAL A 12 32.94 6.36 12.57
CA VAL A 12 33.73 6.75 13.75
C VAL A 12 34.28 8.16 13.60
N GLU A 13 34.78 8.53 12.42
CA GLU A 13 35.26 9.89 12.13
C GLU A 13 34.15 10.93 12.29
N LYS A 14 32.96 10.65 11.74
CA LYS A 14 31.81 11.56 11.83
C LYS A 14 31.17 11.62 13.21
N ALA A 15 31.22 10.52 13.97
CA ALA A 15 30.72 10.47 15.34
C ALA A 15 31.67 11.10 16.36
N SER A 16 32.97 11.22 16.03
CA SER A 16 34.00 11.78 16.92
C SER A 16 34.34 13.25 16.61
N ASP A 17 33.64 13.87 15.64
CA ASP A 17 33.84 15.26 15.26
C ASP A 17 33.38 16.18 16.40
N PRO A 18 34.28 16.93 17.07
CA PRO A 18 33.95 17.74 18.25
C PRO A 18 33.04 18.95 17.95
N ASP A 19 32.90 19.36 16.68
CA ASP A 19 31.92 20.39 16.27
C ASP A 19 30.53 19.78 15.97
N ILE A 20 30.47 18.47 15.72
CA ILE A 20 29.25 17.65 15.59
C ILE A 20 29.12 16.72 16.80
N ASN A 21 29.78 17.06 17.92
CA ASN A 21 29.74 16.23 19.10
C ASN A 21 28.27 16.16 19.48
N TYR A 22 27.66 15.00 19.25
CA TYR A 22 26.37 14.69 19.82
C TYR A 22 26.67 14.28 21.27
N ASP A 23 27.26 15.20 22.03
CA ASP A 23 27.50 15.06 23.46
C ASP A 23 26.21 15.26 24.26
N GLY A 24 25.08 15.42 23.57
CA GLY A 24 23.76 15.27 24.15
C GLY A 24 23.64 16.12 25.41
N ASP A 25 24.08 17.39 25.36
CA ASP A 25 23.87 18.29 26.47
C ASP A 25 22.37 18.62 26.54
N GLU A 26 21.65 17.66 27.12
CA GLU A 26 20.24 17.58 27.48
C GLU A 26 19.89 18.60 28.59
N ASN A 27 20.40 19.82 28.50
CA ASN A 27 20.11 20.84 29.49
C ASN A 27 18.76 21.51 29.20
N SER A 28 17.70 20.71 29.37
CA SER A 28 16.44 21.01 30.07
C SER A 28 15.26 20.24 29.46
N TRP A 29 15.33 18.91 29.35
CA TRP A 29 14.09 18.15 29.19
C TRP A 29 13.25 18.38 30.45
N ASP A 30 12.13 19.07 30.30
CA ASP A 30 11.16 19.20 31.38
C ASP A 30 10.54 17.83 31.67
N THR A 31 11.07 17.17 32.70
CA THR A 31 10.65 15.85 33.19
C THR A 31 9.28 15.87 33.87
N ALA A 32 8.59 17.01 33.92
CA ALA A 32 7.24 17.08 34.46
C ALA A 32 6.27 16.23 33.65
N TRP A 33 5.58 15.31 34.35
CA TRP A 33 4.50 14.50 33.80
C TRP A 33 3.23 15.35 33.64
N THR A 34 2.91 15.70 32.41
CA THR A 34 1.64 16.34 32.05
C THR A 34 0.71 15.32 31.37
N PHE A 35 -0.60 15.53 31.40
CA PHE A 35 -1.56 14.60 30.77
C PHE A 35 -1.22 14.27 29.30
N PRO A 36 -0.86 15.25 28.43
CA PRO A 36 -0.47 14.93 27.06
C PRO A 36 0.85 14.15 26.95
N LYS A 37 1.86 14.42 27.81
CA LYS A 37 3.11 13.64 27.87
C LYS A 37 2.83 12.19 28.32
N SER A 38 1.94 12.01 29.31
CA SER A 38 1.51 10.69 29.79
C SER A 38 0.78 9.90 28.70
N LEU A 39 -0.06 10.57 27.90
CA LEU A 39 -0.78 9.95 26.78
C LEU A 39 0.18 9.55 25.65
N LEU A 40 1.17 10.39 25.35
CA LEU A 40 2.23 10.01 24.41
C LEU A 40 3.00 8.79 24.93
N PHE A 41 3.40 8.79 26.20
CA PHE A 41 4.10 7.67 26.85
C PHE A 41 3.32 6.35 26.75
N THR A 42 2.01 6.34 27.07
CA THR A 42 1.20 5.12 26.99
C THR A 42 1.05 4.62 25.56
N VAL A 43 0.79 5.50 24.59
CA VAL A 43 0.70 5.14 23.17
C VAL A 43 2.02 4.59 22.64
N THR A 44 3.16 5.22 22.97
CA THR A 44 4.48 4.77 22.52
C THR A 44 4.92 3.47 23.19
N THR A 45 4.48 3.23 24.42
CA THR A 45 4.71 1.97 25.14
C THR A 45 3.90 0.85 24.52
N MET A 46 2.61 1.08 24.26
CA MET A 46 1.73 0.10 23.61
C MET A 46 2.16 -0.18 22.16
N GLY A 47 2.59 0.85 21.44
CA GLY A 47 3.13 0.79 20.07
C GLY A 47 4.54 0.24 19.96
N SER A 48 5.17 -0.17 21.07
CA SER A 48 6.56 -0.66 21.11
C SER A 48 7.59 0.29 20.47
N ILE A 49 7.30 1.60 20.43
CA ILE A 49 8.23 2.63 19.94
C ILE A 49 9.24 2.95 21.05
N GLY A 50 8.74 3.18 22.27
CA GLY A 50 9.56 3.28 23.46
C GLY A 50 10.68 4.32 23.41
N TYR A 51 10.38 5.59 23.11
CA TYR A 51 11.38 6.67 22.96
C TYR A 51 12.39 6.84 24.11
N GLY A 52 12.12 6.32 25.31
CA GLY A 52 13.08 6.34 26.41
C GLY A 52 13.31 7.68 27.12
N HIS A 53 13.04 8.83 26.47
CA HIS A 53 13.18 10.17 27.06
C HIS A 53 12.36 10.39 28.34
N ILE A 54 11.20 9.72 28.46
CA ILE A 54 10.37 9.71 29.67
C ILE A 54 10.15 8.26 30.11
N ALA A 55 10.62 7.93 31.32
CA ALA A 55 10.54 6.59 31.88
C ALA A 55 10.13 6.58 33.36
N PRO A 56 9.40 5.54 33.83
CA PRO A 56 9.01 5.42 35.22
C PRO A 56 10.23 5.16 36.12
N LYS A 57 10.53 6.11 37.02
CA LYS A 57 11.61 5.97 38.00
C LYS A 57 11.17 5.19 39.25
N THR A 58 9.88 5.21 39.59
CA THR A 58 9.35 4.55 40.80
C THR A 58 9.17 3.04 40.60
N THR A 59 9.36 2.26 41.68
CA THR A 59 9.16 0.80 41.66
C THR A 59 7.73 0.44 41.26
N ALA A 60 6.74 1.13 41.82
CA ALA A 60 5.33 0.94 41.46
C ALA A 60 5.03 1.29 39.99
N GLY A 61 5.59 2.40 39.48
CA GLY A 61 5.42 2.82 38.10
C GLY A 61 5.99 1.79 37.10
N ARG A 62 7.13 1.18 37.42
CA ARG A 62 7.72 0.10 36.63
C ARG A 62 6.81 -1.14 36.59
N GLN A 63 6.27 -1.55 37.75
CA GLN A 63 5.36 -2.70 37.83
C GLN A 63 4.08 -2.48 36.99
N ILE A 64 3.46 -1.30 37.11
CA ILE A 64 2.27 -0.93 36.34
C ILE A 64 2.58 -0.92 34.83
N THR A 65 3.72 -0.36 34.44
CA THR A 65 4.13 -0.29 33.02
C THR A 65 4.34 -1.69 32.42
N ILE A 66 4.93 -2.61 33.18
CA ILE A 66 5.09 -4.02 32.75
C ILE A 66 3.71 -4.64 32.51
N LEU A 67 2.79 -4.55 33.48
CA LEU A 67 1.45 -5.12 33.35
C LEU A 67 0.68 -4.51 32.17
N TYR A 68 0.78 -3.20 32.00
CA TYR A 68 0.18 -2.47 30.88
C TYR A 68 0.72 -2.95 29.53
N SER A 69 2.04 -3.15 29.41
CA SER A 69 2.67 -3.55 28.15
C SER A 69 2.34 -4.99 27.75
N VAL A 70 2.27 -5.91 28.73
CA VAL A 70 1.93 -7.32 28.49
C VAL A 70 0.54 -7.47 27.89
N VAL A 71 -0.43 -6.67 28.33
CA VAL A 71 -1.80 -6.71 27.79
C VAL A 71 -1.94 -5.81 26.57
N GLY A 72 -1.30 -4.64 26.59
CA GLY A 72 -1.45 -3.60 25.59
C GLY A 72 -0.84 -3.96 24.25
N ILE A 73 0.37 -4.51 24.21
CA ILE A 73 1.07 -4.82 22.94
C ILE A 73 0.28 -5.85 22.12
N PRO A 74 -0.15 -7.02 22.65
CA PRO A 74 -0.93 -7.98 21.88
C PRO A 74 -2.27 -7.41 21.40
N LEU A 75 -2.95 -6.65 22.26
CA LEU A 75 -4.22 -6.01 21.90
C LEU A 75 -4.04 -5.02 20.76
N LEU A 76 -2.99 -4.20 20.79
CA LEU A 76 -2.68 -3.25 19.73
C LEU A 76 -2.31 -3.97 18.44
N LEU A 77 -1.52 -5.05 18.49
CA LEU A 77 -1.14 -5.81 17.29
C LEU A 77 -2.36 -6.42 16.58
N VAL A 78 -3.27 -7.05 17.33
CA VAL A 78 -4.51 -7.61 16.75
C VAL A 78 -5.37 -6.49 16.16
N PHE A 79 -5.49 -5.39 16.89
CA PHE A 79 -6.24 -4.23 16.43
C PHE A 79 -5.66 -3.62 15.15
N LEU A 80 -4.34 -3.44 15.09
CA LEU A 80 -3.63 -2.94 13.91
C LEU A 80 -3.76 -3.90 12.74
N ALA A 81 -3.66 -5.22 12.94
CA ALA A 81 -3.85 -6.21 11.88
C ALA A 81 -5.24 -6.10 11.23
N ASN A 82 -6.29 -5.96 12.04
CA ASN A 82 -7.66 -5.79 11.54
C ASN A 82 -7.83 -4.50 10.73
N ILE A 83 -7.24 -3.40 11.20
CA ILE A 83 -7.27 -2.12 10.48
C ILE A 83 -6.42 -2.19 9.21
N GLY A 84 -5.22 -2.79 9.28
CA GLY A 84 -4.30 -2.98 8.17
C GLY A 84 -4.95 -3.76 7.04
N ASP A 85 -5.67 -4.82 7.35
CA ASP A 85 -6.42 -5.62 6.36
C ASP A 85 -7.59 -4.85 5.74
N PHE A 86 -8.29 -4.05 6.54
CA PHE A 86 -9.35 -3.17 6.04
C PHE A 86 -8.80 -2.09 5.10
N LEU A 87 -7.70 -1.44 5.50
CA LEU A 87 -6.98 -0.46 4.69
C LEU A 87 -6.44 -1.11 3.42
N ALA A 88 -5.92 -2.34 3.47
CA ALA A 88 -5.39 -3.07 2.32
C ALA A 88 -6.48 -3.36 1.30
N LYS A 89 -7.66 -3.82 1.74
CA LYS A 89 -8.82 -4.04 0.87
C LYS A 89 -9.28 -2.74 0.23
N SER A 90 -9.39 -1.67 1.02
CA SER A 90 -9.73 -0.32 0.55
C SER A 90 -8.72 0.20 -0.47
N PHE A 91 -7.42 -0.01 -0.21
CA PHE A 91 -6.33 0.40 -1.06
C PHE A 91 -6.32 -0.36 -2.39
N LYS A 92 -6.47 -1.70 -2.37
CA LYS A 92 -6.62 -2.50 -3.59
C LYS A 92 -7.82 -2.05 -4.43
N TYR A 93 -8.93 -1.71 -3.78
CA TYR A 93 -10.09 -1.17 -4.46
C TYR A 93 -9.78 0.16 -5.15
N ILE A 94 -9.18 1.12 -4.44
CA ILE A 94 -8.79 2.42 -5.01
C ILE A 94 -7.75 2.24 -6.13
N TYR A 95 -6.73 1.40 -5.91
CA TYR A 95 -5.71 1.09 -6.89
C TYR A 95 -6.31 0.46 -8.15
N SER A 96 -7.21 -0.52 -8.00
CA SER A 96 -7.96 -1.11 -9.11
C SER A 96 -8.76 -0.05 -9.88
N ARG A 97 -9.48 0.84 -9.17
CA ARG A 97 -10.19 1.95 -9.80
C ARG A 97 -9.24 2.85 -10.61
N CYS A 98 -8.11 3.24 -10.05
CA CYS A 98 -7.12 4.10 -10.69
C CYS A 98 -6.47 3.43 -11.90
N CYS A 99 -5.99 2.19 -11.75
CA CYS A 99 -5.39 1.40 -12.83
C CYS A 99 -6.38 1.12 -13.96
N CYS A 100 -7.61 0.70 -13.65
CA CYS A 100 -8.64 0.47 -14.66
C CYS A 100 -9.00 1.77 -15.40
N ARG A 101 -9.12 2.89 -14.67
CA ARG A 101 -9.37 4.21 -15.28
C ARG A 101 -8.21 4.65 -16.16
N TRP A 102 -6.96 4.49 -15.71
CA TRP A 102 -5.77 4.83 -16.47
C TRP A 102 -5.64 3.95 -17.72
N CYS A 103 -5.74 2.63 -17.59
CA CYS A 103 -5.66 1.68 -18.70
C CYS A 103 -6.76 1.94 -19.73
N ARG A 104 -8.00 2.20 -19.28
CA ARG A 104 -9.12 2.53 -20.17
C ARG A 104 -8.95 3.88 -20.84
N ALA A 105 -8.49 4.91 -20.11
CA ALA A 105 -8.21 6.22 -20.69
C ALA A 105 -7.08 6.15 -21.72
N ARG A 106 -6.00 5.42 -21.43
CA ARG A 106 -4.88 5.20 -22.35
C ARG A 106 -5.30 4.43 -23.60
N ARG A 107 -6.11 3.38 -23.45
CA ARG A 107 -6.66 2.60 -24.57
C ARG A 107 -7.56 3.46 -25.46
N LYS A 108 -8.46 4.24 -24.86
CA LYS A 108 -9.31 5.20 -25.57
C LYS A 108 -8.46 6.23 -26.32
N LEU A 109 -7.35 6.67 -25.76
CA LEU A 109 -6.42 7.59 -26.41
C LEU A 109 -5.67 6.93 -27.59
N SER A 110 -5.27 5.67 -27.48
CA SER A 110 -4.60 4.93 -28.56
C SER A 110 -5.53 4.55 -29.73
N GLU A 111 -6.83 4.36 -29.46
CA GLU A 111 -7.82 4.04 -30.49
C GLU A 111 -8.31 5.29 -31.26
N LEU A 112 -7.92 6.50 -30.82
CA LEU A 112 -8.14 7.72 -31.61
C LEU A 112 -7.19 7.73 -32.81
N ARG A 113 -7.75 7.51 -34.00
CA ARG A 113 -7.07 7.77 -35.27
C ARG A 113 -6.65 9.24 -35.33
N LYS A 114 -5.39 9.52 -35.71
CA LYS A 114 -4.86 10.89 -35.92
C LYS A 114 -5.88 11.71 -36.74
N GLY A 115 -6.60 12.63 -36.09
CA GLY A 115 -7.54 13.56 -36.74
C GLY A 115 -8.97 13.63 -36.17
N ASN A 116 -9.45 12.63 -35.41
CA ASN A 116 -10.82 12.67 -34.88
C ASN A 116 -10.89 13.31 -33.47
N LYS A 117 -11.90 14.18 -33.25
CA LYS A 117 -12.20 14.76 -31.93
C LYS A 117 -12.84 13.71 -31.02
N LEU A 118 -12.48 13.70 -29.73
CA LEU A 118 -13.06 12.77 -28.75
C LEU A 118 -14.59 12.93 -28.67
N PRO A 119 -15.38 11.83 -28.75
CA PRO A 119 -16.77 11.89 -28.34
C PRO A 119 -16.85 12.15 -26.83
N LYS A 120 -17.68 13.14 -26.43
CA LYS A 120 -17.88 13.61 -25.04
C LYS A 120 -18.39 12.55 -24.05
N ARG A 121 -18.60 11.29 -24.47
CA ARG A 121 -19.05 10.23 -23.55
C ARG A 121 -17.97 9.94 -22.50
N ALA A 122 -18.29 10.39 -21.29
CA ALA A 122 -17.43 10.37 -20.12
C ALA A 122 -17.12 8.94 -19.67
N VAL A 123 -15.82 8.61 -19.64
CA VAL A 123 -15.27 7.39 -19.02
C VAL A 123 -15.69 7.27 -17.53
N ASN A 124 -16.15 8.38 -16.93
CA ASN A 124 -16.65 8.42 -15.54
C ASN A 124 -17.90 7.58 -15.26
N LYS A 125 -18.71 7.20 -16.26
CA LYS A 125 -20.00 6.50 -16.03
C LYS A 125 -19.89 4.97 -15.95
N GLU A 126 -18.72 4.40 -16.19
CA GLU A 126 -18.55 2.95 -16.19
C GLU A 126 -18.19 2.43 -14.79
N THR A 127 -19.01 1.54 -14.25
CA THR A 127 -18.84 0.92 -12.93
C THR A 127 -17.77 -0.17 -12.98
N VAL A 128 -16.68 -0.01 -12.21
CA VAL A 128 -15.63 -1.02 -12.07
C VAL A 128 -16.20 -2.25 -11.33
N GLY A 129 -15.96 -3.44 -11.88
CA GLY A 129 -16.44 -4.72 -11.35
C GLY A 129 -17.60 -5.36 -12.15
N ARG A 130 -18.18 -4.67 -13.15
CA ARG A 130 -19.22 -5.24 -14.05
C ARG A 130 -18.67 -5.88 -15.33
N GLU A 131 -17.36 -5.96 -15.48
CA GLU A 131 -16.72 -6.48 -16.70
C GLU A 131 -16.62 -8.01 -16.63
N LYS A 132 -17.26 -8.70 -17.59
CA LYS A 132 -17.24 -10.18 -17.70
C LYS A 132 -15.82 -10.78 -17.83
N PHE A 133 -14.78 -9.97 -18.04
CA PHE A 133 -13.45 -10.41 -18.46
C PHE A 133 -12.32 -10.16 -17.45
N MET A 134 -12.50 -9.33 -16.42
CA MET A 134 -11.41 -9.03 -15.46
C MET A 134 -11.94 -8.82 -14.03
N PRO A 135 -11.89 -9.85 -13.17
CA PRO A 135 -12.33 -9.71 -11.78
C PRO A 135 -11.35 -8.83 -10.99
N SER A 136 -11.86 -7.78 -10.35
CA SER A 136 -11.09 -6.85 -9.49
C SER A 136 -10.45 -7.53 -8.27
N THR A 137 -10.82 -8.77 -7.99
CA THR A 137 -10.38 -9.56 -6.82
C THR A 137 -8.97 -10.14 -6.93
N LYS A 138 -8.26 -9.95 -8.05
CA LYS A 138 -6.89 -10.45 -8.27
C LYS A 138 -5.88 -9.35 -8.65
N VAL A 139 -6.11 -8.10 -8.24
CA VAL A 139 -5.15 -7.03 -8.51
C VAL A 139 -4.04 -7.07 -7.47
N ASN A 140 -2.89 -7.61 -7.87
CA ASN A 140 -1.67 -7.58 -7.09
C ASN A 140 -1.08 -6.17 -7.13
N VAL A 141 -1.01 -5.53 -5.96
CA VAL A 141 -0.33 -4.24 -5.80
C VAL A 141 1.18 -4.51 -5.72
N PRO A 142 2.00 -3.92 -6.60
CA PRO A 142 3.44 -4.12 -6.56
C PRO A 142 4.05 -3.47 -5.31
N ILE A 143 5.12 -4.08 -4.79
CA ILE A 143 5.82 -3.61 -3.58
C ILE A 143 6.28 -2.15 -3.71
N THR A 144 6.65 -1.72 -4.93
CA THR A 144 7.06 -0.33 -5.21
C THR A 144 5.97 0.69 -4.90
N VAL A 145 4.69 0.36 -5.11
CA VAL A 145 3.56 1.24 -4.81
C VAL A 145 3.32 1.32 -3.30
N ASN A 146 3.53 0.23 -2.56
CA ASN A 146 3.41 0.28 -1.09
C ASN A 146 4.53 1.12 -0.47
N LEU A 147 5.77 0.94 -0.95
CA LEU A 147 6.90 1.75 -0.50
C LEU A 147 6.72 3.23 -0.82
N SER A 148 6.13 3.57 -1.97
CA SER A 148 5.85 4.97 -2.29
C SER A 148 4.77 5.59 -1.41
N VAL A 149 3.76 4.83 -0.98
CA VAL A 149 2.75 5.30 -0.01
C VAL A 149 3.41 5.63 1.34
N ILE A 150 4.28 4.76 1.84
CA ILE A 150 5.04 5.03 3.08
C ILE A 150 5.91 6.28 2.89
N ALA A 151 6.66 6.39 1.79
CA ALA A 151 7.52 7.53 1.53
C ALA A 151 6.74 8.86 1.48
N VAL A 152 5.59 8.89 0.81
CA VAL A 152 4.72 10.08 0.77
C VAL A 152 4.21 10.43 2.18
N TYR A 153 3.86 9.41 2.98
CA TYR A 153 3.41 9.63 4.35
C TYR A 153 4.52 10.17 5.28
N LEU A 154 5.76 9.75 5.07
CA LEU A 154 6.94 10.29 5.77
C LEU A 154 7.19 11.75 5.38
N VAL A 155 7.13 12.08 4.09
CA VAL A 155 7.30 13.47 3.62
C VAL A 155 6.17 14.36 4.14
N MET A 156 4.93 13.85 4.19
CA MET A 156 3.80 14.56 4.79
C MET A 156 4.02 14.84 6.28
N GLY A 157 4.50 13.84 7.04
CA GLY A 157 4.86 14.02 8.46
C GLY A 157 6.00 15.04 8.62
N GLY A 158 7.03 14.94 7.78
CA GLY A 158 8.14 15.88 7.72
C GLY A 158 7.66 17.32 7.54
N ALA A 159 6.78 17.58 6.56
CA ALA A 159 6.22 18.90 6.33
C ALA A 159 5.36 19.39 7.52
N LEU A 160 4.57 18.51 8.13
CA LEU A 160 3.73 18.83 9.29
C LEU A 160 4.57 19.23 10.51
N PHE A 161 5.54 18.40 10.89
CA PHE A 161 6.36 18.63 12.09
C PHE A 161 7.41 19.71 11.88
N SER A 162 7.96 19.85 10.67
CA SER A 162 8.87 20.97 10.34
C SER A 162 8.15 22.31 10.51
N TRP A 163 6.89 22.41 10.10
CA TRP A 163 6.10 23.63 10.28
C TRP A 163 5.69 23.89 11.74
N TRP A 164 5.48 22.85 12.55
CA TRP A 164 5.00 23.00 13.93
C TRP A 164 6.09 23.21 14.96
N GLU A 165 7.20 22.48 14.84
CA GLU A 165 8.28 22.46 15.84
C GLU A 165 9.52 23.26 15.38
N ASN A 166 9.43 23.89 14.19
CA ASN A 166 10.53 24.61 13.53
C ASN A 166 11.79 23.74 13.38
N TRP A 167 11.59 22.46 13.06
CA TRP A 167 12.67 21.53 12.76
C TRP A 167 13.07 21.63 11.29
N ASP A 168 14.32 21.28 10.99
CA ASP A 168 14.72 21.04 9.61
C ASP A 168 13.83 19.95 8.99
N SER A 169 13.51 20.10 7.70
CA SER A 169 12.62 19.17 7.00
C SER A 169 13.17 17.73 7.01
N LEU A 170 14.49 17.56 6.95
CA LEU A 170 15.12 16.24 7.01
C LEU A 170 15.05 15.66 8.42
N SER A 171 15.25 16.46 9.47
CA SER A 171 15.08 16.03 10.87
C SER A 171 13.63 15.63 11.18
N ALA A 172 12.65 16.33 10.61
CA ALA A 172 11.23 16.00 10.77
C ALA A 172 10.82 14.71 10.02
N ILE A 173 11.40 14.47 8.83
CA ILE A 173 11.25 13.19 8.12
C ILE A 173 11.92 12.07 8.91
N TYR A 174 13.11 12.31 9.46
CA TYR A 174 13.83 11.37 10.31
C TYR A 174 13.00 10.99 11.53
N PHE A 175 12.43 11.96 12.26
CA PHE A 175 11.49 11.73 13.34
C PHE A 175 10.33 10.81 12.89
N SER A 176 9.65 11.18 11.81
CA SER A 176 8.53 10.38 11.28
C SER A 176 8.96 8.95 10.94
N PHE A 177 10.16 8.76 10.40
CA PHE A 177 10.70 7.44 10.08
C PHE A 177 10.95 6.60 11.33
N ILE A 178 11.73 7.10 12.30
CA ILE A 178 12.09 6.35 13.51
C ILE A 178 10.86 5.99 14.36
N THR A 179 9.83 6.83 14.34
CA THR A 179 8.55 6.62 15.03
C THR A 179 7.76 5.49 14.38
N LEU A 180 7.63 5.51 13.04
CA LEU A 180 6.81 4.53 12.32
C LEU A 180 7.46 3.16 12.19
N THR A 181 8.79 3.11 12.10
CA THR A 181 9.54 1.85 12.12
C THR A 181 9.72 1.30 13.52
N THR A 182 9.12 1.94 14.54
CA THR A 182 9.23 1.57 15.96
C THR A 182 10.69 1.44 16.42
N ILE A 183 11.61 2.25 15.87
CA ILE A 183 13.00 2.32 16.32
C ILE A 183 13.07 3.21 17.57
N GLY A 184 12.43 4.38 17.50
CA GLY A 184 12.18 5.24 18.66
C GLY A 184 13.42 5.66 19.44
N PHE A 185 14.43 6.27 18.81
CA PHE A 185 15.60 6.79 19.55
C PHE A 185 15.24 7.87 20.59
N GLY A 186 14.19 8.66 20.33
CA GLY A 186 13.69 9.64 21.28
C GLY A 186 14.50 10.93 21.36
N ASP A 187 15.41 11.15 20.42
CA ASP A 187 16.18 12.38 20.21
C ASP A 187 15.31 13.53 19.68
N TYR A 188 14.37 13.23 18.79
CA TYR A 188 13.32 14.15 18.37
C TYR A 188 11.97 13.71 18.94
N VAL A 189 11.32 14.61 19.69
CA VAL A 189 9.95 14.42 20.19
C VAL A 189 9.23 15.76 20.12
N PRO A 190 7.99 15.82 19.57
CA PRO A 190 7.25 17.07 19.49
C PRO A 190 6.99 17.59 20.90
N GLY A 191 7.66 18.69 21.21
CA GLY A 191 8.03 19.04 22.58
C GLY A 191 8.02 20.54 22.82
N ARG A 192 8.39 21.35 21.82
CA ARG A 192 8.43 22.81 21.97
C ARG A 192 7.02 23.40 22.07
N SER A 193 6.02 22.70 21.53
CA SER A 193 4.60 23.00 21.76
C SER A 193 4.14 22.83 23.22
N PHE A 194 4.96 22.25 24.12
CA PHE A 194 4.66 22.16 25.56
C PHE A 194 5.11 23.39 26.37
N LEU A 195 6.04 24.18 25.85
CA LEU A 195 6.67 25.27 26.61
C LEU A 195 5.94 26.62 26.51
N ASP A 196 5.08 26.80 25.50
CA ASP A 196 4.25 28.01 25.37
C ASP A 196 3.05 27.95 26.34
N LEU A 197 3.37 28.31 27.58
CA LEU A 197 2.54 28.27 28.80
C LEU A 197 1.26 29.14 28.78
N HIS A 198 0.75 29.59 27.62
CA HIS A 198 -0.35 30.56 27.58
C HIS A 198 -1.49 30.29 26.59
N ASP A 199 -1.49 29.15 25.86
CA ASP A 199 -2.61 28.83 24.95
C ASP A 199 -2.95 27.33 24.94
N SER A 200 -3.54 26.87 26.05
CA SER A 200 -3.75 25.44 26.37
C SER A 200 -4.51 24.62 25.31
N ALA A 201 -5.28 25.27 24.44
CA ALA A 201 -6.01 24.60 23.36
C ALA A 201 -5.10 24.20 22.19
N SER A 202 -4.21 25.08 21.74
CA SER A 202 -3.38 24.84 20.55
C SER A 202 -2.31 23.77 20.81
N ALA A 203 -1.68 23.79 21.99
CA ALA A 203 -0.73 22.77 22.43
C ALA A 203 -1.37 21.37 22.53
N THR A 204 -2.57 21.29 23.12
CA THR A 204 -3.31 20.01 23.24
C THR A 204 -3.72 19.47 21.87
N LEU A 205 -4.13 20.34 20.94
CA LEU A 205 -4.46 19.95 19.57
C LEU A 205 -3.26 19.38 18.82
N LYS A 206 -2.08 20.03 18.92
CA LYS A 206 -0.85 19.51 18.30
C LYS A 206 -0.50 18.12 18.82
N MET A 207 -0.62 17.89 20.12
CA MET A 207 -0.38 16.57 20.73
C MET A 207 -1.36 15.50 20.27
N LEU A 208 -2.65 15.84 20.22
CA LEU A 208 -3.67 14.91 19.70
C LEU A 208 -3.39 14.56 18.24
N VAL A 209 -3.06 15.54 17.40
CA VAL A 209 -2.74 15.29 16.00
C VAL A 209 -1.47 14.45 15.87
N THR A 210 -0.44 14.67 16.69
CA THR A 210 0.75 13.79 16.73
C THR A 210 0.35 12.35 17.05
N VAL A 211 -0.50 12.13 18.05
CA VAL A 211 -0.93 10.79 18.44
C VAL A 211 -1.75 10.13 17.33
N PHE A 212 -2.67 10.87 16.72
CA PHE A 212 -3.43 10.39 15.56
C PHE A 212 -2.54 10.09 14.37
N TYR A 213 -1.51 10.92 14.12
CA TYR A 213 -0.50 10.67 13.10
C TYR A 213 0.22 9.35 13.39
N CYS A 214 0.82 9.19 14.57
CA CYS A 214 1.52 7.95 14.93
C CYS A 214 0.62 6.71 14.79
N PHE A 215 -0.62 6.79 15.27
CA PHE A 215 -1.59 5.70 15.19
C PHE A 215 -1.99 5.34 13.76
N PHE A 216 -2.29 6.35 12.94
CA PHE A 216 -2.62 6.14 11.52
C PHE A 216 -1.42 5.60 10.74
N GLY A 217 -0.22 6.09 11.05
CA GLY A 217 1.01 5.59 10.46
C GLY A 217 1.31 4.13 10.82
N MET A 218 1.09 3.72 12.08
CA MET A 218 1.17 2.30 12.45
C MET A 218 0.15 1.44 11.69
N ALA A 219 -1.06 1.96 11.47
CA ALA A 219 -2.06 1.29 10.65
C ALA A 219 -1.65 1.18 9.16
N LEU A 220 -1.00 2.20 8.61
CA LEU A 220 -0.41 2.16 7.26
C LEU A 220 0.73 1.16 7.14
N VAL A 221 1.61 1.07 8.16
CA VAL A 221 2.67 0.07 8.21
C VAL A 221 2.06 -1.33 8.25
N SER A 222 1.04 -1.54 9.09
CA SER A 222 0.29 -2.81 9.14
C SER A 222 -0.33 -3.18 7.78
N MET A 223 -0.98 -2.23 7.10
CA MET A 223 -1.47 -2.43 5.72
C MET A 223 -0.35 -2.86 4.76
N CYS A 224 0.79 -2.18 4.82
CA CYS A 224 1.93 -2.49 3.94
C CYS A 224 2.48 -3.88 4.21
N ILE A 225 2.53 -4.31 5.48
CA ILE A 225 2.90 -5.67 5.86
C ILE A 225 1.89 -6.67 5.30
N SER A 226 0.57 -6.48 5.47
CA SER A 226 -0.46 -7.37 4.92
C SER A 226 -0.33 -7.52 3.39
N LEU A 227 -0.12 -6.41 2.66
CA LEU A 227 0.06 -6.45 1.21
C LEU A 227 1.39 -7.10 0.79
N MET A 228 2.46 -6.85 1.53
CA MET A 228 3.78 -7.43 1.26
C MET A 228 3.77 -8.95 1.52
N GLN A 229 3.10 -9.41 2.58
CA GLN A 229 2.95 -10.83 2.91
C GLN A 229 2.29 -11.60 1.75
N GLU A 230 1.25 -11.06 1.11
CA GLU A 230 0.63 -11.69 -0.05
C GLU A 230 1.62 -11.87 -1.22
N GLN A 231 2.44 -10.85 -1.50
CA GLN A 231 3.46 -10.91 -2.56
C GLN A 231 4.59 -11.89 -2.22
N LEU A 232 5.03 -11.89 -0.96
CA LEU A 232 6.04 -12.83 -0.47
C LEU A 232 5.54 -14.27 -0.58
N VAL A 233 4.30 -14.56 -0.15
CA VAL A 233 3.71 -15.90 -0.27
C VAL A 233 3.65 -16.34 -1.73
N GLN A 234 3.27 -15.46 -2.67
CA GLN A 234 3.22 -15.79 -4.09
C GLN A 234 4.62 -16.06 -4.68
N LYS A 235 5.61 -15.21 -4.36
CA LYS A 235 6.99 -15.39 -4.83
C LYS A 235 7.63 -16.64 -4.23
N THR A 236 7.42 -16.90 -2.94
CA THR A 236 7.89 -18.11 -2.28
C THR A 236 7.25 -19.35 -2.88
N ARG A 237 5.95 -19.32 -3.20
CA ARG A 237 5.29 -20.43 -3.92
C ARG A 237 5.90 -20.66 -5.30
N TRP A 238 6.12 -19.60 -6.08
CA TRP A 238 6.80 -19.70 -7.37
C TRP A 238 8.20 -20.31 -7.25
N LEU A 239 9.00 -19.87 -6.27
CA LEU A 239 10.32 -20.44 -5.98
C LEU A 239 10.25 -21.92 -5.57
N LEU A 240 9.29 -22.29 -4.73
CA LEU A 240 9.13 -23.68 -4.29
C LEU A 240 8.75 -24.63 -5.43
N THR A 241 7.94 -24.17 -6.39
CA THR A 241 7.62 -24.93 -7.60
C THR A 241 8.84 -25.05 -8.51
N GLU A 242 9.64 -23.99 -8.65
CA GLU A 242 10.89 -24.04 -9.42
C GLU A 242 11.92 -25.01 -8.81
N ILE A 243 11.95 -25.12 -7.48
CA ILE A 243 12.82 -26.06 -6.75
C ILE A 243 12.23 -27.49 -6.73
N GLY A 244 11.01 -27.70 -7.23
CA GLY A 244 10.36 -29.01 -7.32
C GLY A 244 9.89 -29.57 -5.97
N ILE A 245 9.76 -28.74 -4.93
CA ILE A 245 9.33 -29.14 -3.57
C ILE A 245 7.80 -29.17 -3.47
N MET A 246 7.09 -28.43 -4.33
CA MET A 246 5.63 -28.34 -4.36
C MET A 246 5.11 -28.77 -5.73
N GLU A 247 4.32 -29.83 -5.79
CA GLU A 247 3.53 -30.19 -6.97
C GLU A 247 2.30 -29.27 -7.01
N GLU A 248 2.16 -28.51 -8.08
CA GLU A 248 1.12 -27.48 -8.22
C GLU A 248 -0.27 -28.13 -8.43
N ASP A 249 -1.15 -28.07 -7.43
CA ASP A 249 -2.60 -28.24 -7.62
C ASP A 249 -3.19 -27.01 -8.37
N ILE A 250 -2.77 -26.79 -9.62
CA ILE A 250 -3.46 -25.83 -10.49
C ILE A 250 -4.78 -26.47 -10.90
N ASP A 251 -5.88 -25.91 -10.39
CA ASP A 251 -7.22 -26.20 -10.86
C ASP A 251 -7.27 -26.06 -12.41
N PRO A 252 -7.39 -27.17 -13.18
CA PRO A 252 -7.20 -27.18 -14.64
C PRO A 252 -8.16 -26.25 -15.39
N MET A 253 -9.25 -25.84 -14.73
CA MET A 253 -10.23 -24.88 -15.22
C MET A 253 -9.64 -23.48 -15.50
N GLN A 254 -8.66 -23.03 -14.70
CA GLN A 254 -8.10 -21.67 -14.79
C GLN A 254 -7.09 -21.54 -15.94
N LYS A 255 -6.29 -22.58 -16.17
CA LYS A 255 -5.35 -22.69 -17.31
C LYS A 255 -6.11 -22.71 -18.64
N TYR A 256 -7.28 -23.36 -18.67
CA TYR A 256 -8.16 -23.41 -19.85
C TYR A 256 -8.73 -22.04 -20.23
N LYS A 257 -9.20 -21.24 -19.25
CA LYS A 257 -9.75 -19.89 -19.51
C LYS A 257 -8.72 -18.92 -20.08
N TYR A 258 -7.49 -18.91 -19.55
CA TYR A 258 -6.43 -18.01 -20.03
C TYR A 258 -5.98 -18.36 -21.45
N LYS A 259 -5.80 -19.66 -21.73
CA LYS A 259 -5.37 -20.15 -23.05
C LYS A 259 -6.46 -19.99 -24.12
N LYS A 260 -7.74 -20.16 -23.75
CA LYS A 260 -8.90 -19.97 -24.65
C LYS A 260 -9.13 -18.49 -24.99
N SER A 261 -8.78 -17.56 -24.08
CA SER A 261 -8.88 -16.13 -24.38
C SER A 261 -7.81 -15.62 -25.36
N GLN A 262 -6.64 -16.27 -25.43
CA GLN A 262 -5.65 -15.94 -26.47
C GLN A 262 -5.96 -16.62 -27.81
N ARG A 263 -6.61 -17.78 -27.79
CA ARG A 263 -7.11 -18.49 -28.99
C ARG A 263 -8.60 -18.23 -29.18
N GLY A 264 -8.95 -17.00 -29.58
CA GLY A 264 -10.19 -16.80 -30.33
C GLY A 264 -10.03 -17.44 -31.70
N THR A 265 -10.30 -18.74 -31.81
CA THR A 265 -10.19 -19.50 -33.05
C THR A 265 -11.31 -19.06 -34.01
N VAL A 266 -10.97 -18.31 -35.05
CA VAL A 266 -11.76 -18.31 -36.30
C VAL A 266 -11.38 -19.60 -37.02
N LEU A 267 -12.32 -20.55 -37.10
CA LEU A 267 -12.18 -21.70 -38.00
C LEU A 267 -12.80 -21.30 -39.35
N GLU A 268 -11.96 -21.08 -40.36
CA GLU A 268 -12.40 -21.18 -41.75
C GLU A 268 -12.78 -22.65 -42.02
N THR A 269 -13.97 -22.91 -42.55
CA THR A 269 -14.29 -24.24 -43.10
C THR A 269 -13.75 -24.35 -44.52
N ASN A 270 -13.49 -25.58 -44.97
CA ASN A 270 -13.09 -25.86 -46.35
C ASN A 270 -14.09 -25.29 -47.36
N LYS A 271 -13.58 -24.89 -48.54
CA LYS A 271 -14.36 -24.40 -49.68
C LYS A 271 -15.45 -25.41 -50.06
N ASP A 272 -16.69 -24.94 -50.22
CA ASP A 272 -17.74 -25.70 -50.88
C ASP A 272 -17.41 -25.83 -52.39
N ARG A 273 -18.02 -26.81 -53.08
CA ARG A 273 -17.79 -27.11 -54.52
C ARG A 273 -18.01 -25.92 -55.47
N ASP A 274 -18.67 -24.86 -55.01
CA ASP A 274 -18.97 -23.63 -55.76
C ASP A 274 -18.07 -22.43 -55.38
N GLY A 275 -16.98 -22.64 -54.62
CA GLY A 275 -15.90 -21.66 -54.45
C GLY A 275 -16.12 -20.54 -53.41
N ASN A 276 -17.30 -20.44 -52.79
CA ASN A 276 -17.58 -19.40 -51.80
C ASN A 276 -17.12 -19.74 -50.38
N LYS A 277 -16.53 -18.75 -49.68
CA LYS A 277 -16.12 -18.84 -48.27
C LYS A 277 -17.30 -18.51 -47.36
N ARG A 278 -17.63 -19.37 -46.40
CA ARG A 278 -18.64 -19.08 -45.35
C ARG A 278 -18.00 -19.08 -43.96
N LEU A 279 -18.18 -17.98 -43.23
CA LEU A 279 -17.79 -17.87 -41.81
C LEU A 279 -18.96 -18.31 -40.92
N ARG A 280 -18.70 -19.24 -39.99
CA ARG A 280 -19.62 -19.54 -38.88
C ARG A 280 -19.23 -18.72 -37.65
N LEU A 281 -20.13 -17.85 -37.20
CA LEU A 281 -20.10 -17.28 -35.85
C LEU A 281 -20.84 -18.23 -34.92
N LEU A 282 -20.13 -18.98 -34.09
CA LEU A 282 -20.73 -19.67 -32.96
C LEU A 282 -20.89 -18.67 -31.81
N SER A 283 -22.11 -18.21 -31.57
CA SER A 283 -22.47 -17.62 -30.28
C SER A 283 -22.37 -18.72 -29.23
N VAL A 284 -21.45 -18.58 -28.28
CA VAL A 284 -21.40 -19.42 -27.09
C VAL A 284 -22.44 -18.84 -26.12
N ASP A 285 -23.64 -19.44 -26.11
CA ASP A 285 -24.65 -19.18 -25.09
C ASP A 285 -24.17 -19.75 -23.75
N GLU A 286 -24.02 -18.89 -22.74
CA GLU A 286 -23.95 -19.32 -21.34
C GLU A 286 -25.39 -19.57 -20.85
N GLY A 287 -25.75 -20.86 -20.81
CA GLY A 287 -26.76 -21.45 -19.92
C GLY A 287 -28.08 -20.72 -19.73
N GLU A 288 -29.07 -21.05 -20.55
CA GLU A 288 -30.46 -21.10 -20.10
C GLU A 288 -31.21 -22.26 -20.77
N SER A 289 -31.88 -23.06 -19.95
CA SER A 289 -32.81 -24.10 -20.38
C SER A 289 -34.00 -23.46 -21.11
N SER A 290 -34.13 -23.67 -22.42
CA SER A 290 -35.37 -24.08 -23.09
C SER A 290 -35.28 -23.97 -24.62
N ALA A 291 -35.77 -25.03 -25.26
CA ALA A 291 -36.30 -25.17 -26.61
C ALA A 291 -36.01 -24.10 -27.70
N SER A 292 -35.44 -24.61 -28.81
CA SER A 292 -35.74 -24.27 -30.22
C SER A 292 -35.56 -22.83 -30.70
N ARG A 293 -34.40 -22.52 -31.29
CA ARG A 293 -34.29 -21.54 -32.38
C ARG A 293 -33.34 -22.04 -33.49
N PRO A 294 -33.69 -21.93 -34.78
CA PRO A 294 -32.80 -22.29 -35.88
C PRO A 294 -31.68 -21.25 -36.06
N PRO A 295 -30.52 -21.66 -36.62
CA PRO A 295 -29.37 -20.79 -36.81
C PRO A 295 -29.65 -19.67 -37.83
N ILE A 296 -29.20 -18.46 -37.49
CA ILE A 296 -29.26 -17.29 -38.37
C ILE A 296 -28.05 -17.31 -39.31
N PHE A 297 -28.30 -17.40 -40.62
CA PHE A 297 -27.27 -17.28 -41.65
C PHE A 297 -27.26 -15.85 -42.21
N ILE A 298 -26.11 -15.20 -42.17
CA ILE A 298 -25.88 -13.93 -42.88
C ILE A 298 -25.14 -14.27 -44.17
N ASN A 299 -25.83 -14.13 -45.30
CA ASN A 299 -25.17 -14.16 -46.61
C ASN A 299 -24.56 -12.78 -46.86
N ILE A 300 -23.24 -12.71 -47.00
CA ILE A 300 -22.57 -11.55 -47.57
C ILE A 300 -22.62 -11.76 -49.08
N LYS A 301 -23.34 -10.88 -49.78
CA LYS A 301 -23.32 -10.82 -51.23
C LYS A 301 -22.03 -10.11 -51.59
N ASP A 302 -21.10 -10.80 -52.23
CA ASP A 302 -19.90 -10.17 -52.78
C ASP A 302 -20.34 -9.18 -53.87
N GLU A 303 -20.22 -7.89 -53.58
CA GLU A 303 -20.11 -6.87 -54.61
C GLU A 303 -18.78 -7.08 -55.32
N ASN A 304 -18.81 -7.74 -56.46
CA ASN A 304 -17.77 -7.60 -57.47
C ASN A 304 -18.41 -7.53 -58.85
N GLU A 305 -17.75 -6.77 -59.72
CA GLU A 305 -17.97 -6.58 -61.16
C GLU A 305 -18.99 -5.50 -61.56
N LYS A 306 -18.50 -4.29 -61.81
CA LYS A 306 -17.87 -3.94 -63.10
C LYS A 306 -16.95 -2.73 -62.98
#